data_AF-I8U7R7-F1
#
_entry.id   AF-I8U7R7-F1
#
_cell.length_a   1.000
_cell.length_b   1.000
_cell.length_c   1.000
_cell.angle_alpha   90.00
_cell.angle_beta   90.00
_cell.angle_gamma   90.00
#
_symmetry.space_group_name_H-M   'P 1'
#
loop_
_entity.id
_entity.type
_entity.pdbx_description
1 polymer ?
#
loop_
_entity_poly.entity_id
_entity_poly.type
_entity_poly.pdbx_seq_one_letter_code
_entity_poly.pdbx_strand_id
1 'polypeptide(L)'
;MRFDLFLILSSLAILAGPAVGLGLFRGSRYMRELQLAAELNLDPRSLSKKNTVHSVLAKANTQIEKVTTEYITIPIDHNDTSVGTYQNRFWVNDDYYKAGRPIIMYDAGETNAESIAKNHLTSSLSFFRKILEDTHAMGIIWEHRYYGNSTPFPISRDTPPEHFKYLTTKQALEDIPYFARNFSRPKFAEHDLTPSSTPWVLVGGSYAGIRAAFARNKYPDVIFAAYSSSAPVQAQLNMSIYYDQVYRGLVGHGFENCAKDIHAALGYIDQQLSNNHTAAAIKKLFFGPGADQNSNEGFTAALATIYSYFQNYGLDGPEGTLRELCEHLEVDPTTKEAAGPDGFAPVRGSKHVAERWAAWPAFTPLVNNFMETNCRGLSDPAKPSCKLDMTYYDPDSISWSWQYCTEWGFYQSSNFGPHSLLSRYQTLEYQQEVCNNQFALAVANGVLPSYPQTEALNKEYGGWNIRPSNTFFTGGEFDPWRTLSMLTTEDIAPEVAPDGITFSTKIPNCGETSEDKVFGYLLKDSEHCYDFQGLSTEGKAARDLFKEALTKWLPCFKPSSSKASMVNVTQAEITKGAVMWGKREGYQMWSG
;
A
#
# COMPACT_ATOMS: atom_id res chain seq x y z
N MET A 1 -28.90 48.13 -18.27
CA MET A 1 -29.22 46.76 -17.86
C MET A 1 -28.33 45.81 -18.64
N ARG A 2 -27.49 45.02 -17.95
CA ARG A 2 -26.88 43.79 -18.47
C ARG A 2 -27.73 42.64 -17.94
N PHE A 3 -27.97 41.60 -18.74
CA PHE A 3 -28.06 40.20 -18.28
C PHE A 3 -28.00 39.26 -19.49
N ASP A 4 -27.32 38.12 -19.28
CA ASP A 4 -27.39 36.84 -20.00
C ASP A 4 -27.11 36.75 -21.51
N LEU A 5 -25.88 36.33 -21.83
CA LEU A 5 -25.65 35.20 -22.73
C LEU A 5 -24.28 34.52 -22.47
N PHE A 6 -24.24 33.56 -21.55
CA PHE A 6 -23.11 32.63 -21.38
C PHE A 6 -23.61 31.30 -20.79
N LEU A 7 -23.74 30.28 -21.62
CA LEU A 7 -23.92 28.88 -21.19
C LEU A 7 -23.72 27.92 -22.38
N ILE A 8 -23.36 26.68 -22.05
CA ILE A 8 -23.16 25.52 -22.96
C ILE A 8 -21.84 25.52 -23.75
N LEU A 9 -20.78 25.02 -23.10
CA LEU A 9 -19.81 24.09 -23.70
C LEU A 9 -19.00 23.42 -22.57
N SER A 10 -19.58 22.38 -21.96
CA SER A 10 -18.93 21.62 -20.87
C SER A 10 -19.53 20.21 -20.75
N SER A 11 -19.14 19.30 -21.64
CA SER A 11 -19.47 17.87 -21.58
C SER A 11 -18.66 17.04 -22.58
N LEU A 12 -17.47 16.56 -22.19
CA LEU A 12 -16.81 15.32 -22.65
C LEU A 12 -15.40 15.21 -22.04
N ALA A 13 -15.36 14.89 -20.74
CA ALA A 13 -14.16 14.45 -20.01
C ALA A 13 -14.65 13.66 -18.78
N ILE A 14 -15.27 12.51 -19.03
CA ILE A 14 -15.73 11.54 -18.02
C ILE A 14 -15.23 10.18 -18.51
N LEU A 15 -14.78 9.32 -17.57
CA LEU A 15 -14.01 8.08 -17.76
C LEU A 15 -12.48 8.27 -17.84
N ALA A 16 -11.87 8.54 -16.67
CA ALA A 16 -10.49 8.19 -16.32
C ALA A 16 -10.39 8.16 -14.77
N GLY A 17 -10.21 6.98 -14.17
CA GLY A 17 -10.18 6.76 -12.71
C GLY A 17 -8.75 6.68 -12.12
N PRO A 18 -8.49 7.15 -10.87
CA PRO A 18 -7.18 7.02 -10.17
C PRO A 18 -7.25 6.13 -8.90
N ALA A 19 -6.20 5.52 -8.32
CA ALA A 19 -4.74 5.49 -8.57
C ALA A 19 -3.95 4.58 -7.59
N VAL A 20 -2.61 4.54 -7.78
CA VAL A 20 -1.47 3.82 -7.13
C VAL A 20 -1.58 3.27 -5.69
N GLY A 21 -0.65 2.36 -5.38
CA GLY A 21 -0.34 1.69 -4.13
C GLY A 21 0.89 0.79 -4.36
N LEU A 22 1.30 0.03 -3.34
CA LEU A 22 2.64 -0.53 -3.24
C LEU A 22 2.69 -2.05 -3.49
N GLY A 23 3.56 -2.46 -4.43
CA GLY A 23 3.94 -3.84 -4.70
C GLY A 23 5.29 -3.89 -5.44
N LEU A 24 6.25 -4.63 -4.88
CA LEU A 24 7.66 -4.87 -5.31
C LEU A 24 8.57 -3.69 -5.68
N PHE A 25 8.11 -2.60 -6.27
CA PHE A 25 8.96 -1.52 -6.79
C PHE A 25 9.18 -0.43 -5.76
N ARG A 26 10.34 0.27 -5.84
CA ARG A 26 10.80 1.20 -4.79
C ARG A 26 9.68 2.17 -4.42
N GLY A 27 9.25 2.08 -3.16
CA GLY A 27 8.07 2.76 -2.62
C GLY A 27 8.28 4.25 -2.41
N SER A 28 8.92 4.92 -3.37
CA SER A 28 9.31 6.32 -3.32
C SER A 28 8.13 7.22 -2.94
N ARG A 29 8.45 8.40 -2.40
CA ARG A 29 7.46 9.45 -2.08
C ARG A 29 6.43 9.68 -3.20
N TYR A 30 6.83 9.53 -4.46
CA TYR A 30 5.93 9.69 -5.61
C TYR A 30 4.80 8.65 -5.63
N MET A 31 5.08 7.38 -5.30
CA MET A 31 4.07 6.32 -5.23
C MET A 31 3.03 6.59 -4.14
N ARG A 32 3.49 7.07 -2.98
CA ARG A 32 2.64 7.34 -1.81
C ARG A 32 1.75 8.56 -2.03
N GLU A 33 2.25 9.57 -2.74
CA GLU A 33 1.42 10.69 -3.21
C GLU A 33 0.44 10.26 -4.32
N LEU A 34 0.82 9.35 -5.22
CA LEU A 34 -0.11 8.81 -6.22
C LEU A 34 -1.23 7.97 -5.58
N GLN A 35 -0.95 7.18 -4.55
CA GLN A 35 -1.97 6.48 -3.77
C GLN A 35 -2.95 7.45 -3.10
N LEU A 36 -2.43 8.51 -2.48
CA LEU A 36 -3.30 9.50 -1.88
C LEU A 36 -4.13 10.28 -2.92
N ALA A 37 -3.65 10.42 -4.16
CA ALA A 37 -4.46 10.93 -5.26
C ALA A 37 -5.60 9.98 -5.65
N ALA A 38 -5.44 8.67 -5.49
CA ALA A 38 -6.47 7.65 -5.71
C ALA A 38 -7.68 7.86 -4.83
N GLU A 39 -7.41 7.84 -3.52
CA GLU A 39 -8.39 7.93 -2.45
C GLU A 39 -9.19 9.25 -2.59
N LEU A 40 -8.55 10.30 -3.09
CA LEU A 40 -9.14 11.62 -3.36
C LEU A 40 -9.67 11.81 -4.80
N ASN A 41 -9.55 10.82 -5.68
CA ASN A 41 -9.97 10.84 -7.09
C ASN A 41 -9.40 12.02 -7.90
N LEU A 42 -8.10 12.27 -7.73
CA LEU A 42 -7.35 13.30 -8.47
C LEU A 42 -6.67 12.71 -9.70
N ASP A 43 -6.74 13.41 -10.85
CA ASP A 43 -6.04 13.01 -12.07
C ASP A 43 -4.54 12.80 -11.77
N PRO A 44 -4.00 11.59 -11.96
CA PRO A 44 -2.65 11.26 -11.54
C PRO A 44 -1.59 11.99 -12.37
N ARG A 45 -1.93 12.43 -13.59
CA ARG A 45 -1.07 13.21 -14.48
C ARG A 45 -0.84 14.63 -13.96
N SER A 46 -1.61 15.07 -12.95
CA SER A 46 -1.36 16.33 -12.24
C SER A 46 -0.21 16.24 -11.22
N LEU A 47 0.21 15.02 -10.85
CA LEU A 47 1.32 14.77 -9.94
C LEU A 47 2.66 14.68 -10.68
N SER A 48 3.73 15.02 -9.98
CA SER A 48 5.11 14.84 -10.44
C SER A 48 6.03 14.71 -9.23
N LYS A 49 7.28 14.26 -9.42
CA LYS A 49 8.28 14.17 -8.34
C LYS A 49 8.51 15.46 -7.52
N LYS A 50 8.05 16.62 -8.01
CA LYS A 50 8.22 17.94 -7.37
C LYS A 50 6.99 18.45 -6.59
N ASN A 51 5.80 17.88 -6.80
CA ASN A 51 4.55 18.32 -6.16
C ASN A 51 3.95 17.19 -5.31
N THR A 52 3.29 17.54 -4.20
CA THR A 52 2.48 16.62 -3.41
C THR A 52 1.00 16.81 -3.73
N VAL A 53 0.16 15.82 -3.42
CA VAL A 53 -1.30 15.93 -3.45
C VAL A 53 -1.77 17.15 -2.67
N HIS A 54 -1.23 17.33 -1.46
CA HIS A 54 -1.52 18.50 -0.65
C HIS A 54 -1.13 19.82 -1.34
N SER A 55 -0.02 19.88 -2.09
CA SER A 55 0.37 21.11 -2.80
C SER A 55 -0.41 21.35 -4.09
N VAL A 56 -0.99 20.31 -4.71
CA VAL A 56 -1.96 20.44 -5.81
C VAL A 56 -3.29 20.96 -5.27
N LEU A 57 -3.82 20.37 -4.19
CA LEU A 57 -5.07 20.79 -3.56
C LEU A 57 -4.99 22.20 -2.94
N ALA A 58 -3.89 22.56 -2.30
CA ALA A 58 -3.68 23.90 -1.74
C ALA A 58 -3.60 25.00 -2.82
N LYS A 59 -3.23 24.66 -4.06
CA LYS A 59 -3.31 25.57 -5.21
C LYS A 59 -4.74 25.69 -5.77
N ALA A 60 -5.53 24.64 -5.64
CA ALA A 60 -6.91 24.60 -6.11
C ALA A 60 -7.92 25.19 -5.10
N ASN A 61 -7.59 25.22 -3.80
CA ASN A 61 -8.54 25.59 -2.75
C ASN A 61 -7.88 26.42 -1.63
N THR A 62 -8.44 27.59 -1.31
CA THR A 62 -7.84 28.60 -0.41
C THR A 62 -8.13 28.42 1.09
N GLN A 63 -8.82 27.33 1.45
CA GLN A 63 -9.22 27.00 2.82
C GLN A 63 -8.91 25.53 3.10
N ILE A 64 -7.66 25.21 3.45
CA ILE A 64 -7.30 23.91 4.06
C ILE A 64 -7.07 24.17 5.54
N GLU A 65 -7.91 23.59 6.40
CA GLU A 65 -7.78 23.68 7.85
C GLU A 65 -6.46 23.04 8.31
N LYS A 66 -5.80 23.67 9.28
CA LYS A 66 -4.47 23.24 9.71
C LYS A 66 -4.55 22.11 10.73
N VAL A 67 -4.55 20.87 10.26
CA VAL A 67 -4.28 19.71 11.11
C VAL A 67 -2.93 19.88 11.80
N THR A 68 -2.89 19.73 13.12
CA THR A 68 -1.66 19.84 13.90
C THR A 68 -1.12 18.45 14.20
N THR A 69 0.20 18.29 14.05
CA THR A 69 0.91 17.06 14.40
C THR A 69 0.98 16.88 15.91
N GLU A 70 0.52 15.73 16.39
CA GLU A 70 0.53 15.34 17.80
C GLU A 70 1.41 14.10 17.99
N TYR A 71 1.83 13.85 19.22
CA TYR A 71 2.69 12.71 19.58
C TYR A 71 2.22 12.07 20.88
N ILE A 72 2.37 10.74 20.95
CA ILE A 72 2.23 9.96 22.19
C ILE A 72 3.56 9.28 22.51
N THR A 73 3.93 9.28 23.79
CA THR A 73 5.02 8.43 24.30
C THR A 73 4.54 7.00 24.40
N ILE A 74 5.13 6.07 23.65
CA ILE A 74 4.80 4.63 23.72
C ILE A 74 6.07 3.79 23.90
N PRO A 75 5.99 2.59 24.50
CA PRO A 75 7.16 1.74 24.70
C PRO A 75 7.73 1.22 23.38
N ILE A 76 9.06 1.07 23.33
CA ILE A 76 9.74 0.46 22.18
C ILE A 76 9.40 -1.04 22.12
N ASP A 77 9.39 -1.70 23.28
CA ASP A 77 8.97 -3.08 23.48
C ASP A 77 7.84 -3.14 24.52
N HIS A 78 6.67 -3.65 24.14
CA HIS A 78 5.52 -3.83 25.03
C HIS A 78 5.70 -4.97 26.05
N ASN A 79 6.68 -5.85 25.85
CA ASN A 79 7.00 -6.96 26.75
C ASN A 79 8.10 -6.58 27.76
N ASP A 80 8.96 -5.62 27.43
CA ASP A 80 10.00 -5.10 28.30
C ASP A 80 10.12 -3.57 28.17
N THR A 81 9.43 -2.85 29.06
CA THR A 81 9.46 -1.38 29.08
C THR A 81 10.81 -0.79 29.49
N SER A 82 11.77 -1.60 29.98
CA SER A 82 13.12 -1.13 30.32
C SER A 82 13.96 -0.76 29.11
N VAL A 83 13.58 -1.26 27.92
CA VAL A 83 14.15 -0.85 26.61
C VAL A 83 13.97 0.66 26.36
N GLY A 84 12.92 1.25 26.92
CA GLY A 84 12.61 2.67 26.80
C GLY A 84 11.37 2.97 25.96
N THR A 85 11.20 4.23 25.59
CA THR A 85 10.02 4.77 24.89
C THR A 85 10.45 5.65 23.73
N TYR A 86 9.52 5.89 22.80
CA TYR A 86 9.69 6.82 21.69
C TYR A 86 8.40 7.63 21.47
N GLN A 87 8.49 8.67 20.64
CA GLN A 87 7.34 9.51 20.25
C GLN A 87 6.71 8.95 18.98
N ASN A 88 5.51 8.39 19.07
CA ASN A 88 4.73 7.97 17.90
C ASN A 88 3.79 9.10 17.48
N ARG A 89 3.72 9.38 16.18
CA ARG A 89 3.00 10.50 15.59
C ARG A 89 1.54 10.14 15.32
N PHE A 90 0.65 11.09 15.56
CA PHE A 90 -0.75 10.99 15.16
C PHE A 90 -1.34 12.38 14.87
N TRP A 91 -2.55 12.40 14.31
CA TRP A 91 -3.31 13.61 14.06
C TRP A 91 -4.79 13.38 14.38
N VAL A 92 -5.50 14.44 14.77
CA VAL A 92 -6.91 14.37 15.17
C VAL A 92 -7.73 15.42 14.42
N ASN A 93 -8.95 15.06 14.01
CA ASN A 93 -10.05 16.00 13.77
C ASN A 93 -11.19 15.66 14.74
N ASP A 94 -11.56 16.62 15.59
CA ASP A 94 -12.63 16.48 16.57
C ASP A 94 -13.75 17.53 16.40
N ASP A 95 -13.88 18.11 15.21
CA ASP A 95 -14.89 19.13 14.90
C ASP A 95 -16.28 18.56 14.62
N TYR A 96 -16.35 17.30 14.17
CA TYR A 96 -17.60 16.58 13.94
C TYR A 96 -18.06 15.74 15.14
N TYR A 97 -17.21 15.61 16.16
CA TYR A 97 -17.42 14.67 17.27
C TYR A 97 -18.54 15.11 18.21
N LYS A 98 -19.42 14.16 18.55
CA LYS A 98 -20.41 14.30 19.64
C LYS A 98 -20.10 13.25 20.71
N ALA A 99 -20.11 13.64 21.98
CA ALA A 99 -19.75 12.74 23.09
C ALA A 99 -20.53 11.40 23.03
N GLY A 100 -19.80 10.28 23.19
CA GLY A 100 -20.35 8.92 23.10
C GLY A 100 -20.57 8.40 21.69
N ARG A 101 -20.20 9.16 20.64
CA ARG A 101 -20.07 8.64 19.27
C ARG A 101 -18.72 7.93 19.09
N PRO A 102 -18.48 7.25 17.96
CA PRO A 102 -17.22 6.56 17.75
C PRO A 102 -16.01 7.49 17.70
N ILE A 103 -14.87 6.95 18.11
CA ILE A 103 -13.56 7.40 17.61
C ILE A 103 -13.20 6.45 16.48
N ILE A 104 -13.01 6.99 15.28
CA ILE A 104 -12.60 6.22 14.10
C ILE A 104 -11.13 6.54 13.84
N MET A 105 -10.27 5.53 13.94
CA MET A 105 -8.85 5.63 13.66
C MET A 105 -8.59 5.05 12.27
N TYR A 106 -8.06 5.87 11.37
CA TYR A 106 -7.44 5.41 10.13
C TYR A 106 -6.00 5.04 10.42
N ASP A 107 -5.64 3.83 10.06
CA ASP A 107 -4.29 3.30 10.15
C ASP A 107 -3.57 3.56 8.83
N ALA A 108 -2.51 4.38 8.87
CA ALA A 108 -1.83 4.80 7.64
C ALA A 108 -0.98 3.70 6.99
N GLY A 109 -0.66 2.61 7.71
CA GLY A 109 0.18 1.54 7.20
C GLY A 109 1.63 1.97 6.95
N GLU A 110 2.20 1.46 5.85
CA GLU A 110 3.62 1.41 5.54
C GLU A 110 4.19 2.72 4.97
N THR A 111 3.80 3.87 5.54
CA THR A 111 4.16 5.19 5.01
C THR A 111 4.27 6.26 6.09
N ASN A 112 5.08 7.27 5.82
CA ASN A 112 4.89 8.60 6.38
C ASN A 112 3.43 9.05 6.20
N ALA A 113 2.72 9.21 7.31
CA ALA A 113 1.28 9.44 7.36
C ALA A 113 0.89 10.93 7.22
N GLU A 114 1.85 11.86 7.11
CA GLU A 114 1.56 13.30 7.17
C GLU A 114 0.73 13.82 5.99
N SER A 115 0.99 13.32 4.78
CA SER A 115 0.21 13.70 3.59
C SER A 115 -1.21 13.14 3.69
N ILE A 116 -1.34 11.86 4.07
CA ILE A 116 -2.62 11.20 4.36
C ILE A 116 -3.38 12.02 5.40
N ALA A 117 -2.75 12.37 6.53
CA ALA A 117 -3.41 13.05 7.62
C ALA A 117 -4.00 14.41 7.24
N LYS A 118 -3.22 15.23 6.52
CA LYS A 118 -3.70 16.52 6.02
C LYS A 118 -4.89 16.37 5.07
N ASN A 119 -4.96 15.30 4.29
CA ASN A 119 -6.02 15.14 3.30
C ASN A 119 -7.24 14.39 3.85
N HIS A 120 -7.05 13.30 4.57
CA HIS A 120 -8.14 12.49 5.12
C HIS A 120 -8.92 13.18 6.24
N LEU A 121 -8.30 14.12 6.97
CA LEU A 121 -8.99 14.86 8.03
C LEU A 121 -9.65 16.17 7.56
N THR A 122 -9.27 16.74 6.41
CA THR A 122 -9.77 18.08 5.99
C THR A 122 -10.26 18.19 4.55
N SER A 123 -9.83 17.32 3.62
CA SER A 123 -10.26 17.41 2.22
C SER A 123 -11.70 16.94 2.07
N SER A 124 -12.57 17.76 1.47
CA SER A 124 -13.94 17.39 1.13
C SER A 124 -14.03 16.22 0.13
N LEU A 125 -12.94 15.89 -0.56
CA LEU A 125 -12.81 14.72 -1.44
C LEU A 125 -12.51 13.43 -0.66
N SER A 126 -12.13 13.50 0.62
CA SER A 126 -11.80 12.31 1.40
C SER A 126 -13.06 11.53 1.80
N PHE A 127 -13.04 10.24 1.46
CA PHE A 127 -14.01 9.27 1.96
C PHE A 127 -14.01 9.20 3.50
N PHE A 128 -12.84 9.29 4.13
CA PHE A 128 -12.67 9.18 5.58
C PHE A 128 -13.34 10.35 6.29
N ARG A 129 -13.01 11.59 5.90
CA ARG A 129 -13.71 12.80 6.38
C ARG A 129 -15.22 12.68 6.23
N LYS A 130 -15.70 12.10 5.12
CA LYS A 130 -17.14 11.92 4.91
C LYS A 130 -17.77 10.91 5.87
N ILE A 131 -17.09 9.82 6.21
CA ILE A 131 -17.53 8.88 7.25
C ILE A 131 -17.58 9.58 8.62
N LEU A 132 -16.60 10.41 8.97
CA LEU A 132 -16.58 11.16 10.24
C LEU A 132 -17.78 12.11 10.37
N GLU A 133 -18.08 12.89 9.32
CA GLU A 133 -19.26 13.77 9.27
C GLU A 133 -20.56 12.99 9.51
N ASP A 134 -20.77 11.93 8.70
CA ASP A 134 -22.01 11.14 8.66
C ASP A 134 -22.25 10.39 9.99
N THR A 135 -21.20 9.96 10.67
CA THR A 135 -21.28 9.22 11.95
C THR A 135 -21.14 10.11 13.20
N HIS A 136 -20.84 11.40 13.02
CA HIS A 136 -20.48 12.35 14.08
C HIS A 136 -19.31 11.86 14.96
N ALA A 137 -18.33 11.24 14.31
CA ALA A 137 -17.17 10.64 14.96
C ALA A 137 -16.00 11.62 15.11
N MET A 138 -15.08 11.28 16.02
CA MET A 138 -13.74 11.85 16.03
C MET A 138 -12.85 11.06 15.07
N GLY A 139 -12.10 11.74 14.22
CA GLY A 139 -11.13 11.11 13.32
C GLY A 139 -9.74 11.14 13.91
N ILE A 140 -9.04 10.01 13.89
CA ILE A 140 -7.62 9.92 14.18
C ILE A 140 -6.90 9.33 12.97
N ILE A 141 -5.72 9.84 12.65
CA ILE A 141 -4.81 9.24 11.68
C ILE A 141 -3.58 8.77 12.46
N TRP A 142 -3.33 7.46 12.42
CA TRP A 142 -2.25 6.80 13.14
C TRP A 142 -1.06 6.55 12.23
N GLU A 143 0.13 7.01 12.62
CA GLU A 143 1.37 6.62 11.93
C GLU A 143 1.93 5.33 12.53
N HIS A 144 2.34 4.40 11.67
CA HIS A 144 2.88 3.12 12.07
C HIS A 144 4.30 3.25 12.64
N ARG A 145 4.63 2.42 13.64
CA ARG A 145 6.00 2.30 14.16
C ARG A 145 7.00 2.05 13.03
N TYR A 146 8.17 2.69 13.06
CA TYR A 146 9.21 2.62 12.02
C TYR A 146 8.89 3.31 10.66
N TYR A 147 7.76 4.01 10.54
CA TYR A 147 7.43 4.79 9.33
C TYR A 147 7.37 6.28 9.61
N GLY A 148 7.67 7.09 8.59
CA GLY A 148 7.66 8.55 8.68
C GLY A 148 8.56 9.11 9.78
N ASN A 149 7.95 9.66 10.83
CA ASN A 149 8.65 10.22 12.00
C ASN A 149 8.43 9.39 13.28
N SER A 150 7.74 8.26 13.18
CA SER A 150 7.37 7.38 14.30
C SER A 150 8.39 6.26 14.48
N THR A 151 9.67 6.61 14.51
CA THR A 151 10.79 5.66 14.45
C THR A 151 11.51 5.56 15.81
N PRO A 152 11.52 4.40 16.49
CA PRO A 152 12.31 4.20 17.71
C PRO A 152 13.81 4.42 17.52
N PHE A 153 14.30 4.09 16.32
CA PHE A 153 15.70 4.23 15.90
C PHE A 153 15.76 4.80 14.47
N PRO A 154 16.84 5.50 14.08
CA PRO A 154 17.02 5.98 12.70
C PRO A 154 17.03 4.83 11.69
N ILE A 155 16.30 5.00 10.58
CA ILE A 155 16.19 4.02 9.50
C ILE A 155 16.98 4.48 8.27
N SER A 156 17.95 3.66 7.87
CA SER A 156 18.77 3.77 6.66
C SER A 156 19.28 2.37 6.28
N ARG A 157 20.10 2.28 5.22
CA ARG A 157 20.78 1.02 4.85
C ARG A 157 21.82 0.56 5.87
N ASP A 158 22.30 1.48 6.71
CA ASP A 158 23.32 1.22 7.73
C ASP A 158 22.70 1.01 9.13
N THR A 159 21.36 0.92 9.24
CA THR A 159 20.67 0.68 10.50
C THR A 159 21.08 -0.68 11.07
N PRO A 160 21.60 -0.73 12.31
CA PRO A 160 21.99 -1.99 12.96
C PRO A 160 20.82 -2.99 13.06
N PRO A 161 21.02 -4.29 12.77
CA PRO A 161 19.95 -5.30 12.78
C PRO A 161 19.17 -5.38 14.10
N GLU A 162 19.83 -5.13 15.23
CA GLU A 162 19.24 -5.11 16.57
C GLU A 162 18.22 -3.98 16.79
N HIS A 163 18.23 -2.93 15.94
CA HIS A 163 17.20 -1.90 15.95
C HIS A 163 15.93 -2.35 15.25
N PHE A 164 15.99 -3.23 14.24
CA PHE A 164 14.79 -3.70 13.54
C PHE A 164 14.00 -4.77 14.31
N LYS A 165 14.56 -5.38 15.36
CA LYS A 165 13.88 -6.45 16.13
C LYS A 165 12.55 -6.04 16.81
N TYR A 166 12.27 -4.74 16.95
CA TYR A 166 10.99 -4.22 17.45
C TYR A 166 10.03 -3.77 16.34
N LEU A 167 10.41 -3.92 15.06
CA LEU A 167 9.52 -3.82 13.92
C LEU A 167 8.95 -5.21 13.63
N THR A 168 7.93 -5.59 14.38
CA THR A 168 7.19 -6.84 14.23
C THR A 168 5.69 -6.57 14.27
N THR A 169 4.92 -7.44 13.62
CA THR A 169 3.46 -7.37 13.57
C THR A 169 2.87 -7.40 14.98
N LYS A 170 3.47 -8.16 15.91
CA LYS A 170 3.05 -8.17 17.32
C LYS A 170 3.18 -6.80 17.98
N GLN A 171 4.38 -6.22 17.98
CA GLN A 171 4.64 -4.95 18.65
C GLN A 171 3.81 -3.81 18.04
N ALA A 172 3.66 -3.84 16.72
CA ALA A 172 2.89 -2.85 15.99
C ALA A 172 1.37 -2.93 16.25
N LEU A 173 0.84 -4.14 16.52
CA LEU A 173 -0.53 -4.34 16.97
C LEU A 173 -0.75 -3.93 18.42
N GLU A 174 0.27 -4.09 19.29
CA GLU A 174 0.21 -3.71 20.71
C GLU A 174 0.23 -2.18 20.92
N ASP A 175 0.72 -1.41 19.94
CA ASP A 175 0.63 0.07 19.94
C ASP A 175 -0.81 0.59 19.92
N ILE A 176 -1.69 -0.05 19.14
CA ILE A 176 -3.10 0.36 18.95
C ILE A 176 -3.86 0.40 20.29
N PRO A 177 -3.95 -0.70 21.09
CA PRO A 177 -4.64 -0.69 22.36
C PRO A 177 -3.90 0.10 23.44
N TYR A 178 -2.57 0.27 23.33
CA TYR A 178 -1.83 1.18 24.20
C TYR A 178 -2.28 2.63 23.97
N PHE A 179 -2.31 3.09 22.71
CA PHE A 179 -2.75 4.43 22.35
C PHE A 179 -4.20 4.68 22.76
N ALA A 180 -5.13 3.80 22.37
CA ALA A 180 -6.55 3.98 22.65
C ALA A 180 -6.87 4.07 24.15
N ARG A 181 -6.19 3.27 24.99
CA ARG A 181 -6.37 3.29 26.46
C ARG A 181 -5.74 4.50 27.15
N ASN A 182 -4.85 5.24 26.48
CA ASN A 182 -4.22 6.46 27.00
C ASN A 182 -4.69 7.75 26.29
N PHE A 183 -5.62 7.64 25.34
CA PHE A 183 -6.09 8.76 24.55
C PHE A 183 -7.03 9.69 25.35
N SER A 184 -6.75 10.99 25.29
CA SER A 184 -7.58 12.03 25.91
C SER A 184 -7.47 13.33 25.12
N ARG A 185 -8.44 14.25 25.29
CA ARG A 185 -8.48 15.54 24.59
C ARG A 185 -8.89 16.66 25.55
N PRO A 186 -8.17 17.80 25.63
CA PRO A 186 -8.55 18.92 26.50
C PRO A 186 -9.96 19.46 26.22
N LYS A 187 -10.41 19.46 24.96
CA LYS A 187 -11.75 19.87 24.52
C LYS A 187 -12.88 18.97 25.07
N PHE A 188 -12.54 17.76 25.56
CA PHE A 188 -13.48 16.75 26.04
C PHE A 188 -13.03 16.15 27.39
N ALA A 189 -12.37 16.93 28.25
CA ALA A 189 -11.82 16.44 29.52
C ALA A 189 -12.86 15.83 30.49
N GLU A 190 -14.14 16.20 30.36
CA GLU A 190 -15.28 15.64 31.11
C GLU A 190 -15.80 14.30 30.54
N HIS A 191 -15.20 13.79 29.46
CA HIS A 191 -15.60 12.56 28.78
C HIS A 191 -14.45 11.55 28.70
N ASP A 192 -14.71 10.32 29.13
CA ASP A 192 -13.78 9.21 28.93
C ASP A 192 -13.77 8.80 27.44
N LEU A 193 -12.70 9.18 26.75
CA LEU A 193 -12.46 8.86 25.34
C LEU A 193 -11.80 7.47 25.14
N THR A 194 -11.45 6.78 26.21
CA THR A 194 -10.85 5.44 26.10
C THR A 194 -11.91 4.38 25.80
N PRO A 195 -11.52 3.15 25.39
CA PRO A 195 -12.46 2.07 25.09
C PRO A 195 -13.40 1.67 26.24
N SER A 196 -13.14 2.07 27.50
CA SER A 196 -14.10 1.82 28.59
C SER A 196 -15.40 2.59 28.44
N SER A 197 -15.44 3.73 27.75
CA SER A 197 -16.67 4.53 27.60
C SER A 197 -16.99 4.96 26.18
N THR A 198 -16.03 4.92 25.25
CA THR A 198 -16.21 5.36 23.86
C THR A 198 -15.89 4.21 22.90
N PRO A 199 -16.74 3.91 21.89
CA PRO A 199 -16.47 2.83 20.93
C PRO A 199 -15.38 3.24 19.93
N TRP A 200 -14.30 2.45 19.85
CA TRP A 200 -13.23 2.66 18.87
C TRP A 200 -13.43 1.82 17.63
N VAL A 201 -13.23 2.42 16.46
CA VAL A 201 -13.33 1.75 15.14
C VAL A 201 -12.00 1.89 14.43
N LEU A 202 -11.48 0.80 13.87
CA LEU A 202 -10.22 0.82 13.13
C LEU A 202 -10.47 0.62 11.64
N VAL A 203 -9.94 1.52 10.81
CA VAL A 203 -10.07 1.51 9.35
C VAL A 203 -8.68 1.42 8.75
N GLY A 204 -8.46 0.55 7.78
CA GLY A 204 -7.19 0.45 7.06
C GLY A 204 -7.32 -0.34 5.76
N GLY A 205 -6.41 -0.06 4.83
CA GLY A 205 -6.26 -0.75 3.55
C GLY A 205 -4.97 -1.57 3.51
N SER A 206 -4.86 -2.57 2.64
CA SER A 206 -3.65 -3.41 2.54
C SER A 206 -3.25 -4.03 3.91
N TYR A 207 -1.97 -3.96 4.28
CA TYR A 207 -1.44 -4.31 5.60
C TYR A 207 -2.09 -3.55 6.77
N ALA A 208 -2.44 -2.26 6.60
CA ALA A 208 -3.26 -1.54 7.58
C ALA A 208 -4.68 -2.15 7.71
N GLY A 209 -5.22 -2.70 6.63
CA GLY A 209 -6.44 -3.52 6.64
C GLY A 209 -6.26 -4.83 7.39
N ILE A 210 -5.09 -5.49 7.28
CA ILE A 210 -4.76 -6.66 8.09
C ILE A 210 -4.70 -6.27 9.58
N ARG A 211 -4.00 -5.18 9.90
CA ARG A 211 -3.94 -4.62 11.26
C ARG A 211 -5.33 -4.31 11.82
N ALA A 212 -6.24 -3.76 11.01
CA ALA A 212 -7.63 -3.53 11.39
C ALA A 212 -8.36 -4.83 11.78
N ALA A 213 -8.27 -5.88 10.94
CA ALA A 213 -8.88 -7.17 11.21
C ALA A 213 -8.24 -7.88 12.43
N PHE A 214 -6.91 -7.89 12.52
CA PHE A 214 -6.16 -8.54 13.60
C PHE A 214 -6.37 -7.83 14.94
N ALA A 215 -6.38 -6.49 14.99
CA ALA A 215 -6.64 -5.76 16.22
C ALA A 215 -8.08 -5.96 16.72
N ARG A 216 -9.08 -6.02 15.82
CA ARG A 216 -10.45 -6.39 16.21
C ARG A 216 -10.56 -7.84 16.68
N ASN A 217 -9.79 -8.76 16.10
CA ASN A 217 -9.75 -10.16 16.53
C ASN A 217 -9.09 -10.35 17.91
N LYS A 218 -7.96 -9.66 18.15
CA LYS A 218 -7.09 -9.86 19.32
C LYS A 218 -7.45 -8.96 20.51
N TYR A 219 -7.99 -7.77 20.26
CA TYR A 219 -8.40 -6.79 21.28
C TYR A 219 -9.87 -6.34 21.09
N PRO A 220 -10.85 -7.26 21.11
CA PRO A 220 -12.26 -6.93 20.91
C PRO A 220 -12.88 -6.11 22.07
N ASP A 221 -12.16 -5.97 23.19
CA ASP A 221 -12.43 -5.05 24.30
C ASP A 221 -12.01 -3.60 24.01
N VAL A 222 -11.07 -3.41 23.08
CA VAL A 222 -10.53 -2.10 22.68
C VAL A 222 -11.17 -1.64 21.39
N ILE A 223 -11.00 -2.41 20.31
CA ILE A 223 -11.50 -2.08 18.98
C ILE A 223 -12.88 -2.71 18.85
N PHE A 224 -13.92 -1.87 18.81
CA PHE A 224 -15.33 -2.26 18.77
C PHE A 224 -15.77 -2.79 17.39
N ALA A 225 -15.24 -2.20 16.31
CA ALA A 225 -15.51 -2.61 14.93
C ALA A 225 -14.30 -2.33 14.04
N ALA A 226 -14.21 -3.00 12.90
CA ALA A 226 -13.15 -2.78 11.93
C ALA A 226 -13.67 -2.69 10.49
N TYR A 227 -12.97 -1.89 9.69
CA TYR A 227 -13.11 -1.83 8.24
C TYR A 227 -11.75 -2.22 7.64
N SER A 228 -11.69 -3.43 7.09
CA SER A 228 -10.50 -4.09 6.57
C SER A 228 -10.58 -4.12 5.04
N SER A 229 -10.01 -3.11 4.38
CA SER A 229 -10.00 -3.06 2.91
C SER A 229 -8.80 -3.78 2.32
N SER A 230 -9.07 -4.59 1.30
CA SER A 230 -8.08 -5.27 0.46
C SER A 230 -6.97 -5.95 1.27
N ALA A 231 -7.32 -6.56 2.40
CA ALA A 231 -6.37 -7.00 3.41
C ALA A 231 -5.87 -8.44 3.13
N PRO A 232 -4.60 -8.66 2.75
CA PRO A 232 -4.06 -9.99 2.52
C PRO A 232 -3.68 -10.66 3.86
N VAL A 233 -4.69 -11.04 4.64
CA VAL A 233 -4.55 -11.55 6.02
C VAL A 233 -3.75 -12.85 6.12
N GLN A 234 -3.64 -13.60 5.03
CA GLN A 234 -2.79 -14.78 4.93
C GLN A 234 -1.36 -14.37 4.53
N ALA A 235 -0.38 -14.58 5.42
CA ALA A 235 1.03 -14.53 5.06
C ALA A 235 1.39 -15.71 4.14
N GLN A 236 2.14 -15.47 3.07
CA GLN A 236 2.46 -16.52 2.10
C GLN A 236 3.84 -16.27 1.50
N LEU A 237 4.74 -17.26 1.59
CA LEU A 237 6.12 -17.13 1.10
C LEU A 237 6.15 -16.84 -0.40
N ASN A 238 5.59 -17.72 -1.22
CA ASN A 238 5.50 -17.53 -2.67
C ASN A 238 4.12 -17.00 -3.08
N MET A 239 4.02 -15.72 -3.41
CA MET A 239 2.81 -15.07 -3.91
C MET A 239 2.84 -14.93 -5.45
N SER A 240 3.22 -15.98 -6.17
CA SER A 240 3.20 -15.97 -7.65
C SER A 240 1.80 -15.69 -8.22
N ILE A 241 0.75 -16.13 -7.52
CA ILE A 241 -0.67 -15.91 -7.83
C ILE A 241 -1.07 -14.43 -7.98
N TYR A 242 -0.24 -13.49 -7.50
CA TYR A 242 -0.38 -12.06 -7.77
C TYR A 242 -0.52 -11.79 -9.28
N TYR A 243 0.32 -12.43 -10.10
CA TYR A 243 0.34 -12.22 -11.55
C TYR A 243 -0.81 -12.90 -12.29
N ASP A 244 -1.42 -13.94 -11.71
CA ASP A 244 -2.64 -14.53 -12.27
C ASP A 244 -3.86 -13.59 -12.12
N GLN A 245 -3.88 -12.70 -11.11
CA GLN A 245 -4.87 -11.61 -11.08
C GLN A 245 -4.59 -10.53 -12.13
N VAL A 246 -3.31 -10.17 -12.33
CA VAL A 246 -2.91 -9.24 -13.41
C VAL A 246 -3.35 -9.80 -14.77
N TYR A 247 -3.14 -11.10 -15.01
CA TYR A 247 -3.60 -11.80 -16.20
C TYR A 247 -5.14 -11.78 -16.33
N ARG A 248 -5.88 -12.06 -15.24
CA ARG A 248 -7.35 -11.97 -15.22
C ARG A 248 -7.86 -10.56 -15.53
N GLY A 249 -7.18 -9.50 -15.05
CA GLY A 249 -7.50 -8.12 -15.40
C GLY A 249 -7.29 -7.83 -16.88
N LEU A 250 -6.13 -8.21 -17.44
CA LEU A 250 -5.86 -8.12 -18.89
C LEU A 250 -6.96 -8.81 -19.71
N VAL A 251 -7.33 -10.04 -19.37
CA VAL A 251 -8.41 -10.78 -20.06
C VAL A 251 -9.77 -10.09 -19.86
N GLY A 252 -10.11 -9.69 -18.64
CA GLY A 252 -11.39 -9.05 -18.29
C GLY A 252 -11.66 -7.75 -19.05
N HIS A 253 -10.60 -6.99 -19.35
CA HIS A 253 -10.67 -5.77 -20.15
C HIS A 253 -10.37 -5.96 -21.65
N GLY A 254 -10.22 -7.20 -22.15
CA GLY A 254 -10.09 -7.52 -23.58
C GLY A 254 -8.67 -7.51 -24.15
N PHE A 255 -7.64 -7.63 -23.31
CA PHE A 255 -6.21 -7.60 -23.68
C PHE A 255 -5.52 -8.98 -23.56
N GLU A 256 -6.26 -10.07 -23.78
CA GLU A 256 -5.71 -11.43 -23.79
C GLU A 256 -4.60 -11.62 -24.86
N ASN A 257 -4.76 -10.98 -26.03
CA ASN A 257 -3.75 -10.97 -27.09
C ASN A 257 -2.43 -10.34 -26.61
N CYS A 258 -2.50 -9.18 -25.94
CA CYS A 258 -1.34 -8.53 -25.33
C CYS A 258 -0.69 -9.41 -24.25
N ALA A 259 -1.49 -10.11 -23.42
CA ALA A 259 -0.96 -11.03 -22.41
C ALA A 259 -0.17 -12.19 -23.06
N LYS A 260 -0.68 -12.77 -24.16
CA LYS A 260 0.02 -13.79 -24.97
C LYS A 260 1.29 -13.24 -25.61
N ASP A 261 1.27 -12.01 -26.12
CA ASP A 261 2.42 -11.37 -26.76
C ASP A 261 3.52 -11.00 -25.75
N ILE A 262 3.16 -10.52 -24.56
CA ILE A 262 4.09 -10.33 -23.43
C ILE A 262 4.72 -11.68 -23.03
N HIS A 263 3.92 -12.73 -22.86
CA HIS A 263 4.41 -14.07 -22.55
C HIS A 263 5.39 -14.59 -23.62
N ALA A 264 5.05 -14.43 -24.90
CA ALA A 264 5.90 -14.82 -26.01
C ALA A 264 7.21 -14.01 -26.06
N ALA A 265 7.15 -12.70 -25.84
CA ALA A 265 8.32 -11.83 -25.77
C ALA A 265 9.25 -12.23 -24.62
N LEU A 266 8.70 -12.52 -23.43
CA LEU A 266 9.44 -13.05 -22.27
C LEU A 266 10.13 -14.38 -22.61
N GLY A 267 9.45 -15.30 -23.29
CA GLY A 267 10.05 -16.57 -23.74
C GLY A 267 11.26 -16.38 -24.67
N TYR A 268 11.20 -15.41 -25.60
CA TYR A 268 12.34 -15.05 -26.45
C TYR A 268 13.47 -14.40 -25.64
N ILE A 269 13.14 -13.46 -24.75
CA ILE A 269 14.12 -12.77 -23.88
C ILE A 269 14.85 -13.80 -23.00
N ASP A 270 14.12 -14.72 -22.37
CA ASP A 270 14.65 -15.80 -21.54
C ASP A 270 15.57 -16.75 -22.33
N GLN A 271 15.28 -16.98 -23.61
CA GLN A 271 16.19 -17.69 -24.50
C GLN A 271 17.48 -16.89 -24.73
N GLN A 272 17.41 -15.58 -25.01
CA GLN A 272 18.59 -14.74 -25.21
C GLN A 272 19.44 -14.61 -23.93
N LEU A 273 18.81 -14.54 -22.76
CA LEU A 273 19.48 -14.46 -21.45
C LEU A 273 20.23 -15.73 -21.06
N SER A 274 19.89 -16.88 -21.65
CA SER A 274 20.54 -18.17 -21.35
C SER A 274 21.95 -18.35 -21.93
N ASN A 275 22.40 -17.43 -22.79
CA ASN A 275 23.74 -17.44 -23.38
C ASN A 275 24.40 -16.07 -23.20
N ASN A 276 25.59 -16.04 -22.60
CA ASN A 276 26.30 -14.81 -22.23
C ASN A 276 26.50 -13.81 -23.39
N HIS A 277 26.68 -14.30 -24.62
CA HIS A 277 26.86 -13.43 -25.79
C HIS A 277 25.57 -12.70 -26.18
N THR A 278 24.43 -13.40 -26.13
CA THR A 278 23.11 -12.82 -26.45
C THR A 278 22.51 -12.07 -25.26
N ALA A 279 22.83 -12.46 -24.02
CA ALA A 279 22.38 -11.81 -22.79
C ALA A 279 22.85 -10.34 -22.72
N ALA A 280 24.10 -10.06 -23.07
CA ALA A 280 24.61 -8.69 -23.13
C ALA A 280 23.91 -7.86 -24.22
N ALA A 281 23.54 -8.47 -25.35
CA ALA A 281 22.86 -7.79 -26.45
C ALA A 281 21.40 -7.46 -26.11
N ILE A 282 20.63 -8.41 -25.55
CA ILE A 282 19.22 -8.17 -25.19
C ILE A 282 19.09 -7.14 -24.07
N LYS A 283 19.98 -7.16 -23.06
CA LYS A 283 20.01 -6.14 -22.00
C LYS A 283 20.27 -4.73 -22.58
N LYS A 284 21.23 -4.61 -23.51
CA LYS A 284 21.53 -3.36 -24.21
C LYS A 284 20.41 -2.89 -25.14
N LEU A 285 19.68 -3.81 -25.78
CA LEU A 285 18.54 -3.47 -26.64
C LEU A 285 17.49 -2.69 -25.87
N PHE A 286 17.11 -3.16 -24.67
CA PHE A 286 16.12 -2.53 -23.81
C PHE A 286 16.65 -1.24 -23.15
N PHE A 287 17.78 -1.28 -22.44
CA PHE A 287 18.17 -0.19 -21.53
C PHE A 287 19.49 0.53 -21.89
N GLY A 288 20.10 0.19 -23.03
CA GLY A 288 21.30 0.84 -23.56
C GLY A 288 22.61 0.41 -22.88
N PRO A 289 23.71 1.17 -23.09
CA PRO A 289 25.02 0.85 -22.52
C PRO A 289 25.01 0.74 -20.98
N GLY A 290 25.73 -0.22 -20.43
CA GLY A 290 25.79 -0.52 -18.99
C GLY A 290 24.72 -1.49 -18.52
N ALA A 291 23.61 -1.65 -19.26
CA ALA A 291 22.57 -2.62 -18.92
C ALA A 291 23.08 -4.07 -18.87
N ASP A 292 24.09 -4.40 -19.68
CA ASP A 292 24.77 -5.68 -19.74
C ASP A 292 25.54 -6.07 -18.46
N GLN A 293 25.80 -5.11 -17.57
CA GLN A 293 26.47 -5.34 -16.29
C GLN A 293 25.52 -5.84 -15.18
N ASN A 294 24.20 -5.80 -15.42
CA ASN A 294 23.21 -6.31 -14.47
C ASN A 294 23.07 -7.84 -14.58
N SER A 295 22.63 -8.48 -13.50
CA SER A 295 22.27 -9.90 -13.53
C SER A 295 21.05 -10.15 -14.44
N ASN A 296 20.70 -11.41 -14.71
CA ASN A 296 19.50 -11.72 -15.51
C ASN A 296 18.23 -11.38 -14.72
N GLU A 297 18.30 -11.60 -13.42
CA GLU A 297 17.26 -11.39 -12.41
C GLU A 297 16.98 -9.89 -12.23
N GLY A 298 18.01 -9.06 -12.05
CA GLY A 298 17.83 -7.59 -11.98
C GLY A 298 17.34 -6.99 -13.28
N PHE A 299 17.83 -7.48 -14.43
CA PHE A 299 17.31 -7.08 -15.74
C PHE A 299 15.82 -7.44 -15.93
N THR A 300 15.40 -8.63 -15.48
CA THR A 300 14.02 -9.08 -15.63
C THR A 300 13.06 -8.54 -14.56
N ALA A 301 13.59 -8.13 -13.39
CA ALA A 301 12.84 -7.31 -12.44
C ALA A 301 12.50 -5.94 -13.04
N ALA A 302 13.39 -5.35 -13.84
CA ALA A 302 13.10 -4.14 -14.60
C ALA A 302 12.03 -4.35 -15.68
N LEU A 303 11.88 -5.56 -16.24
CA LEU A 303 10.77 -5.87 -17.16
C LEU A 303 9.41 -5.86 -16.43
N ALA A 304 9.37 -6.32 -15.18
CA ALA A 304 8.14 -6.37 -14.39
C ALA A 304 7.57 -4.97 -14.02
N THR A 305 8.31 -3.87 -14.22
CA THR A 305 7.81 -2.51 -13.89
C THR A 305 6.62 -2.08 -14.75
N ILE A 306 6.30 -2.80 -15.84
CA ILE A 306 5.08 -2.57 -16.64
C ILE A 306 3.79 -2.79 -15.83
N TYR A 307 3.87 -3.56 -14.74
CA TYR A 307 2.75 -3.87 -13.86
C TYR A 307 2.66 -2.94 -12.63
N SER A 308 3.58 -1.99 -12.45
CA SER A 308 3.69 -1.19 -11.21
C SER A 308 2.45 -0.34 -10.88
N TYR A 309 1.65 0.00 -11.88
CA TYR A 309 0.39 0.72 -11.70
C TYR A 309 -0.80 -0.23 -11.44
N PHE A 310 -0.69 -1.51 -11.84
CA PHE A 310 -1.83 -2.41 -12.00
C PHE A 310 -2.67 -2.58 -10.74
N GLN A 311 -2.02 -2.80 -9.60
CA GLN A 311 -2.70 -3.03 -8.31
C GLN A 311 -3.75 -1.97 -7.97
N ASN A 312 -3.75 -0.79 -8.62
CA ASN A 312 -4.48 0.37 -8.13
C ASN A 312 -5.05 1.29 -9.24
N TYR A 313 -4.88 0.90 -10.51
CA TYR A 313 -5.56 1.49 -11.67
C TYR A 313 -6.08 0.42 -12.66
N GLY A 314 -5.82 -0.85 -12.39
CA GLY A 314 -5.94 -1.89 -13.42
C GLY A 314 -5.02 -1.61 -14.59
N LEU A 315 -5.57 -1.44 -15.79
CA LEU A 315 -4.74 -1.21 -16.98
C LEU A 315 -4.32 0.25 -17.18
N ASP A 316 -4.90 1.20 -16.44
CA ASP A 316 -4.71 2.64 -16.62
C ASP A 316 -3.64 3.24 -15.69
N GLY A 317 -3.52 4.57 -15.63
CA GLY A 317 -2.51 5.23 -14.81
C GLY A 317 -2.02 6.61 -15.30
N PRO A 318 -0.88 7.08 -14.77
CA PRO A 318 -0.05 8.10 -15.41
C PRO A 318 0.68 7.48 -16.63
N GLU A 319 1.40 8.30 -17.39
CA GLU A 319 2.22 7.84 -18.54
C GLU A 319 3.08 6.60 -18.22
N GLY A 320 3.07 5.64 -19.15
CA GLY A 320 3.68 4.32 -19.02
C GLY A 320 2.72 3.26 -18.47
N THR A 321 1.44 3.27 -18.86
CA THR A 321 0.45 2.29 -18.38
C THR A 321 0.56 0.93 -19.06
N LEU A 322 -0.07 -0.09 -18.46
CA LEU A 322 -0.16 -1.41 -19.08
C LEU A 322 -1.05 -1.39 -20.34
N ARG A 323 -2.10 -0.56 -20.35
CA ARG A 323 -2.92 -0.29 -21.56
C ARG A 323 -2.08 0.31 -22.68
N GLU A 324 -1.27 1.34 -22.39
CA GLU A 324 -0.40 1.99 -23.38
C GLU A 324 0.66 1.04 -23.94
N LEU A 325 1.20 0.13 -23.13
CA LEU A 325 2.06 -0.96 -23.61
C LEU A 325 1.29 -1.87 -24.56
N CYS A 326 0.10 -2.32 -24.19
CA CYS A 326 -0.70 -3.20 -25.03
C CYS A 326 -1.10 -2.53 -26.36
N GLU A 327 -1.53 -1.27 -26.35
CA GLU A 327 -1.79 -0.51 -27.57
C GLU A 327 -0.52 -0.36 -28.45
N HIS A 328 0.65 -0.23 -27.81
CA HIS A 328 1.94 -0.19 -28.51
C HIS A 328 2.42 -1.56 -29.02
N LEU A 329 2.04 -2.68 -28.43
CA LEU A 329 2.35 -4.03 -28.94
C LEU A 329 1.36 -4.42 -30.06
N GLU A 330 0.07 -4.31 -29.79
CA GLU A 330 -1.03 -4.89 -30.56
C GLU A 330 -1.47 -4.07 -31.79
N VAL A 331 -0.82 -2.96 -32.13
CA VAL A 331 -1.13 -2.16 -33.35
C VAL A 331 0.09 -2.03 -34.25
N ASP A 332 0.04 -2.48 -35.51
CA ASP A 332 1.16 -2.35 -36.47
C ASP A 332 1.51 -0.86 -36.68
N PRO A 333 2.78 -0.43 -36.51
CA PRO A 333 3.14 0.99 -36.55
C PRO A 333 3.01 1.58 -37.96
N THR A 334 3.02 0.74 -39.00
CA THR A 334 2.99 1.12 -40.41
C THR A 334 1.58 1.00 -40.98
N THR A 335 0.93 -0.15 -40.85
CA THR A 335 -0.41 -0.38 -41.43
C THR A 335 -1.55 0.14 -40.55
N LYS A 336 -1.28 0.36 -39.25
CA LYS A 336 -2.28 0.67 -38.20
C LYS A 336 -3.33 -0.43 -37.98
N GLU A 337 -3.08 -1.63 -38.50
CA GLU A 337 -3.92 -2.80 -38.24
C GLU A 337 -3.69 -3.32 -36.81
N ALA A 338 -4.76 -3.70 -36.14
CA ALA A 338 -4.69 -4.36 -34.84
C ALA A 338 -4.31 -5.85 -35.01
N ALA A 339 -3.68 -6.42 -33.98
CA ALA A 339 -3.38 -7.83 -33.89
C ALA A 339 -4.66 -8.69 -33.82
N GLY A 340 -4.51 -9.99 -34.09
CA GLY A 340 -5.57 -10.97 -33.87
C GLY A 340 -5.72 -11.35 -32.38
N PRO A 341 -6.68 -12.22 -32.05
CA PRO A 341 -6.93 -12.67 -30.67
C PRO A 341 -5.76 -13.45 -30.03
N ASP A 342 -4.78 -13.86 -30.82
CA ASP A 342 -3.55 -14.54 -30.37
C ASP A 342 -2.30 -13.66 -30.42
N GLY A 343 -2.47 -12.34 -30.62
CA GLY A 343 -1.37 -11.37 -30.68
C GLY A 343 -0.61 -11.36 -32.02
N PHE A 344 0.51 -10.63 -32.07
CA PHE A 344 1.40 -10.64 -33.23
C PHE A 344 2.49 -11.73 -33.14
N ALA A 345 2.80 -12.29 -31.97
CA ALA A 345 3.84 -13.31 -31.81
C ALA A 345 3.67 -14.53 -32.74
N PRO A 346 2.46 -15.08 -32.99
CA PRO A 346 2.30 -16.22 -33.92
C PRO A 346 2.56 -15.87 -35.39
N VAL A 347 2.39 -14.61 -35.80
CA VAL A 347 2.44 -14.17 -37.21
C VAL A 347 3.67 -13.32 -37.56
N ARG A 348 4.30 -12.67 -36.58
CA ARG A 348 5.55 -11.87 -36.71
C ARG A 348 6.72 -12.48 -35.94
N GLY A 349 6.47 -13.43 -35.04
CA GLY A 349 7.47 -14.11 -34.20
C GLY A 349 7.74 -13.37 -32.87
N SER A 350 7.97 -14.12 -31.79
CA SER A 350 8.26 -13.60 -30.44
C SER A 350 9.38 -12.55 -30.38
N LYS A 351 10.39 -12.69 -31.25
CA LYS A 351 11.47 -11.69 -31.39
C LYS A 351 10.94 -10.31 -31.76
N HIS A 352 9.99 -10.23 -32.70
CA HIS A 352 9.41 -8.95 -33.13
C HIS A 352 8.73 -8.24 -31.97
N VAL A 353 7.95 -8.96 -31.17
CA VAL A 353 7.24 -8.41 -30.01
C VAL A 353 8.21 -7.93 -28.93
N ALA A 354 9.27 -8.69 -28.65
CA ALA A 354 10.34 -8.27 -27.73
C ALA A 354 11.09 -7.01 -28.22
N GLU A 355 11.37 -6.91 -29.53
CA GLU A 355 11.96 -5.71 -30.15
C GLU A 355 11.00 -4.51 -30.10
N ARG A 356 9.68 -4.72 -30.26
CA ARG A 356 8.66 -3.68 -30.08
C ARG A 356 8.60 -3.18 -28.64
N TRP A 357 8.57 -4.07 -27.66
CA TRP A 357 8.59 -3.69 -26.23
C TRP A 357 9.85 -2.87 -25.90
N ALA A 358 11.03 -3.32 -26.34
CA ALA A 358 12.27 -2.58 -26.15
C ALA A 358 12.28 -1.19 -26.82
N ALA A 359 11.49 -1.00 -27.88
CA ALA A 359 11.31 0.26 -28.58
C ALA A 359 10.18 1.15 -28.03
N TRP A 360 9.43 0.71 -27.02
CA TRP A 360 8.34 1.50 -26.42
C TRP A 360 8.90 2.74 -25.70
N PRO A 361 8.58 3.98 -26.13
CA PRO A 361 9.26 5.18 -25.62
C PRO A 361 9.11 5.41 -24.11
N ALA A 362 7.97 5.04 -23.52
CA ALA A 362 7.71 5.21 -22.10
C ALA A 362 8.47 4.21 -21.21
N PHE A 363 8.99 3.11 -21.78
CA PHE A 363 9.50 1.99 -20.97
C PHE A 363 10.78 2.31 -20.19
N THR A 364 11.78 2.94 -20.82
CA THR A 364 13.00 3.34 -20.08
C THR A 364 12.72 4.46 -19.05
N PRO A 365 11.91 5.50 -19.35
CA PRO A 365 11.41 6.43 -18.33
C PRO A 365 10.72 5.76 -17.14
N LEU A 366 9.87 4.76 -17.40
CA LEU A 366 9.16 3.97 -16.37
C LEU A 366 10.16 3.26 -15.44
N VAL A 367 11.10 2.49 -16.01
CA VAL A 367 12.16 1.80 -15.25
C VAL A 367 13.04 2.77 -14.46
N ASN A 368 13.47 3.88 -15.08
CA ASN A 368 14.24 4.93 -14.43
C ASN A 368 13.48 5.56 -13.25
N ASN A 369 12.15 5.63 -13.33
CA ASN A 369 11.31 6.12 -12.24
C ASN A 369 11.24 5.12 -11.08
N PHE A 370 10.87 3.87 -11.38
CA PHE A 370 10.56 2.81 -10.41
C PHE A 370 11.78 2.16 -9.74
N MET A 371 12.92 2.13 -10.42
CA MET A 371 14.18 1.59 -9.88
C MET A 371 15.17 2.70 -9.49
N GLU A 372 14.74 3.97 -9.51
CA GLU A 372 15.55 5.18 -9.22
C GLU A 372 16.90 5.19 -9.97
N THR A 373 16.86 4.78 -11.24
CA THR A 373 18.03 4.57 -12.09
C THR A 373 18.04 5.55 -13.26
N ASN A 374 19.12 5.60 -14.03
CA ASN A 374 19.31 6.51 -15.16
C ASN A 374 19.88 5.77 -16.37
N CYS A 375 19.22 4.65 -16.73
CA CYS A 375 19.45 3.95 -17.98
C CYS A 375 19.23 4.90 -19.16
N ARG A 376 20.08 4.76 -20.19
CA ARG A 376 20.22 5.67 -21.34
C ARG A 376 20.53 7.15 -21.01
N GLY A 377 20.74 7.53 -19.75
CA GLY A 377 21.05 8.91 -19.36
C GLY A 377 19.89 9.91 -19.54
N LEU A 378 18.64 9.46 -19.53
CA LEU A 378 17.47 10.28 -19.89
C LEU A 378 17.20 11.46 -18.93
N SER A 379 17.57 11.34 -17.64
CA SER A 379 17.32 12.40 -16.64
C SER A 379 18.52 13.32 -16.41
N ASP A 380 19.73 12.76 -16.47
CA ASP A 380 21.01 13.49 -16.48
C ASP A 380 21.98 12.79 -17.46
N PRO A 381 22.17 13.31 -18.69
CA PRO A 381 23.09 12.73 -19.67
C PRO A 381 24.56 12.74 -19.24
N ALA A 382 24.94 13.56 -18.26
CA ALA A 382 26.31 13.60 -17.72
C ALA A 382 26.56 12.51 -16.66
N LYS A 383 25.50 11.84 -16.16
CA LYS A 383 25.58 10.79 -15.13
C LYS A 383 24.71 9.57 -15.49
N PRO A 384 24.90 8.92 -16.65
CA PRO A 384 24.22 7.68 -16.98
C PRO A 384 24.59 6.59 -15.96
N SER A 385 23.59 5.88 -15.45
CA SER A 385 23.78 4.77 -14.51
C SER A 385 22.62 3.82 -14.70
N CYS A 386 22.88 2.64 -15.29
CA CYS A 386 21.87 1.62 -15.49
C CYS A 386 22.08 0.47 -14.51
N LYS A 387 21.80 0.73 -13.23
CA LYS A 387 21.74 -0.28 -12.19
C LYS A 387 20.29 -0.71 -12.02
N LEU A 388 20.06 -2.02 -12.07
CA LEU A 388 18.74 -2.66 -11.96
C LEU A 388 18.72 -3.57 -10.71
N ASP A 389 19.41 -3.13 -9.65
CA ASP A 389 19.42 -3.77 -8.35
C ASP A 389 18.18 -3.35 -7.52
N MET A 390 17.49 -4.35 -6.97
CA MET A 390 16.32 -4.17 -6.10
C MET A 390 16.77 -3.81 -4.68
N THR A 391 17.40 -2.65 -4.52
CA THR A 391 17.90 -2.14 -3.23
C THR A 391 17.15 -0.87 -2.85
N TYR A 392 16.61 -0.83 -1.63
CA TYR A 392 15.83 0.29 -1.11
C TYR A 392 16.71 1.28 -0.34
N TYR A 393 16.42 2.56 -0.54
CA TYR A 393 17.14 3.68 0.09
C TYR A 393 16.24 4.57 0.94
N ASP A 394 14.93 4.62 0.67
CA ASP A 394 14.02 5.41 1.48
C ASP A 394 13.57 4.65 2.74
N PRO A 395 13.44 5.33 3.90
CA PRO A 395 13.12 4.68 5.18
C PRO A 395 11.88 3.79 5.17
N ASP A 396 10.80 4.23 4.51
CA ASP A 396 9.52 3.52 4.52
C ASP A 396 9.65 2.18 3.76
N SER A 397 10.29 2.16 2.58
CA SER A 397 10.59 0.90 1.86
C SER A 397 11.57 -0.02 2.62
N ILE A 398 12.53 0.54 3.36
CA ILE A 398 13.45 -0.26 4.19
C ILE A 398 12.67 -0.93 5.33
N SER A 399 11.79 -0.20 6.02
CA SER A 399 10.92 -0.76 7.06
C SER A 399 9.97 -1.84 6.53
N TRP A 400 9.34 -1.61 5.37
CA TRP A 400 8.46 -2.62 4.76
C TRP A 400 9.22 -3.86 4.31
N SER A 401 10.39 -3.69 3.69
CA SER A 401 11.23 -4.82 3.33
C SER A 401 11.67 -5.64 4.54
N TRP A 402 11.97 -5.02 5.69
CA TRP A 402 12.22 -5.80 6.90
C TRP A 402 11.03 -6.68 7.28
N GLN A 403 9.82 -6.13 7.25
CA GLN A 403 8.60 -6.88 7.61
C GLN A 403 8.33 -8.06 6.68
N TYR A 404 8.39 -7.88 5.36
CA TYR A 404 8.12 -9.00 4.45
C TYR A 404 9.28 -10.01 4.41
N CYS A 405 10.53 -9.57 4.57
CA CYS A 405 11.71 -10.43 4.66
C CYS A 405 11.82 -11.21 6.00
N THR A 406 11.00 -10.91 7.01
CA THR A 406 11.04 -11.60 8.33
C THR A 406 9.75 -12.32 8.69
N GLU A 407 8.59 -11.74 8.44
CA GLU A 407 7.28 -12.28 8.86
C GLU A 407 6.38 -12.69 7.69
N TRP A 408 6.21 -11.85 6.66
CA TRP A 408 5.08 -11.98 5.72
C TRP A 408 5.32 -12.81 4.46
N GLY A 409 6.56 -12.94 3.98
CA GLY A 409 6.83 -13.60 2.70
C GLY A 409 6.53 -12.64 1.55
N PHE A 410 5.32 -12.73 1.01
CA PHE A 410 4.78 -11.91 -0.08
C PHE A 410 5.70 -11.81 -1.30
N TYR A 411 6.53 -12.82 -1.56
CA TYR A 411 7.44 -12.83 -2.71
C TYR A 411 6.64 -13.09 -3.98
N GLN A 412 6.40 -12.04 -4.78
CA GLN A 412 5.70 -12.12 -6.05
C GLN A 412 6.65 -12.69 -7.12
N SER A 413 6.90 -14.02 -7.06
CA SER A 413 7.71 -14.74 -8.04
C SER A 413 6.90 -15.08 -9.31
N SER A 414 7.55 -15.66 -10.32
CA SER A 414 6.88 -16.05 -11.57
C SER A 414 5.72 -17.03 -11.32
N ASN A 415 4.57 -16.78 -11.96
CA ASN A 415 3.42 -17.69 -11.97
C ASN A 415 3.64 -18.93 -12.86
N PHE A 416 4.66 -18.92 -13.73
CA PHE A 416 5.00 -20.02 -14.65
C PHE A 416 3.80 -20.45 -15.54
N GLY A 417 3.99 -21.51 -16.34
CA GLY A 417 2.93 -22.05 -17.19
C GLY A 417 2.48 -21.11 -18.33
N PRO A 418 1.30 -21.37 -18.93
CA PRO A 418 0.84 -20.68 -20.14
C PRO A 418 0.39 -19.24 -19.92
N HIS A 419 0.15 -18.83 -18.66
CA HIS A 419 -0.24 -17.46 -18.29
C HIS A 419 0.93 -16.68 -17.66
N SER A 420 2.18 -17.18 -17.78
CA SER A 420 3.34 -16.56 -17.13
C SER A 420 3.55 -15.13 -17.61
N LEU A 421 3.33 -14.16 -16.71
CA LEU A 421 3.53 -12.73 -16.98
C LEU A 421 4.91 -12.21 -16.54
N LEU A 422 5.72 -13.09 -15.93
CA LEU A 422 7.11 -12.84 -15.57
C LEU A 422 8.07 -13.79 -16.30
N SER A 423 9.31 -13.32 -16.45
CA SER A 423 10.47 -14.14 -16.82
C SER A 423 10.71 -15.28 -15.82
N ARG A 424 11.24 -16.40 -16.30
CA ARG A 424 11.70 -17.51 -15.46
C ARG A 424 12.85 -17.16 -14.50
N TYR A 425 13.51 -16.02 -14.66
CA TYR A 425 14.55 -15.53 -13.76
C TYR A 425 13.98 -14.82 -12.52
N GLN A 426 12.66 -14.53 -12.47
CA GLN A 426 11.99 -14.02 -11.28
C GLN A 426 11.58 -15.18 -10.35
N THR A 427 12.56 -15.92 -9.83
CA THR A 427 12.32 -17.09 -8.97
C THR A 427 12.11 -16.70 -7.50
N LEU A 428 11.64 -17.66 -6.69
CA LEU A 428 11.48 -17.47 -5.25
C LEU A 428 12.83 -17.23 -4.55
N GLU A 429 13.88 -17.91 -5.02
CA GLU A 429 15.25 -17.77 -4.51
C GLU A 429 15.80 -16.37 -4.78
N TYR A 430 15.51 -15.77 -5.94
CA TYR A 430 15.90 -14.39 -6.23
C TYR A 430 15.19 -13.39 -5.30
N GLN A 431 13.91 -13.60 -5.00
CA GLN A 431 13.18 -12.73 -4.06
C GLN A 431 13.76 -12.82 -2.63
N GLN A 432 14.22 -14.01 -2.21
CA GLN A 432 14.99 -14.16 -0.97
C GLN A 432 16.38 -13.51 -1.08
N GLU A 433 17.04 -13.56 -2.24
CA GLU A 433 18.32 -12.88 -2.46
C GLU A 433 18.19 -11.35 -2.34
N VAL A 434 17.09 -10.76 -2.81
CA VAL A 434 16.77 -9.34 -2.62
C VAL A 434 16.73 -8.98 -1.13
N CYS A 435 16.08 -9.80 -0.29
CA CYS A 435 16.10 -9.64 1.16
C CYS A 435 17.51 -9.74 1.77
N ASN A 436 18.26 -10.76 1.36
CA ASN A 436 19.63 -11.00 1.86
C ASN A 436 20.57 -9.84 1.49
N ASN A 437 20.43 -9.28 0.28
CA ASN A 437 21.21 -8.16 -0.21
C ASN A 437 20.82 -6.83 0.44
N GLN A 438 19.53 -6.62 0.74
CA GLN A 438 19.05 -5.44 1.46
C GLN A 438 19.57 -5.42 2.91
N PHE A 439 19.58 -6.58 3.59
CA PHE A 439 19.92 -6.71 5.01
C PHE A 439 21.19 -7.56 5.24
N ALA A 440 22.23 -7.36 4.43
CA ALA A 440 23.46 -8.16 4.50
C ALA A 440 24.12 -8.19 5.90
N LEU A 441 24.01 -7.11 6.69
CA LEU A 441 24.48 -7.08 8.08
C LEU A 441 23.64 -8.00 9.00
N ALA A 442 22.33 -8.08 8.78
CA ALA A 442 21.45 -8.96 9.55
C ALA A 442 21.67 -10.44 9.18
N VAL A 443 21.98 -10.74 7.92
CA VAL A 443 22.41 -12.08 7.48
C VAL A 443 23.74 -12.44 8.14
N ALA A 444 24.75 -11.57 8.09
CA ALA A 444 26.06 -11.81 8.68
C ALA A 444 26.01 -12.02 10.21
N ASN A 445 25.09 -11.35 10.89
CA ASN A 445 24.87 -11.48 12.34
C ASN A 445 23.87 -12.60 12.72
N GLY A 446 23.31 -13.34 11.76
CA GLY A 446 22.33 -14.41 12.03
C GLY A 446 20.98 -13.92 12.58
N VAL A 447 20.61 -12.67 12.30
CA VAL A 447 19.36 -12.02 12.76
C VAL A 447 18.25 -12.11 11.72
N LEU A 448 18.58 -12.01 10.43
CA LEU A 448 17.60 -12.25 9.37
C LEU A 448 17.34 -13.78 9.26
N PRO A 449 16.08 -14.25 9.26
CA PRO A 449 15.80 -15.66 9.03
C PRO A 449 16.13 -16.05 7.58
N SER A 450 16.43 -17.33 7.34
CA SER A 450 16.74 -17.84 6.00
C SER A 450 15.56 -17.74 5.02
N TYR A 451 14.33 -17.76 5.54
CA TYR A 451 13.09 -17.41 4.87
C TYR A 451 12.12 -16.75 5.86
N PRO A 452 11.22 -15.86 5.41
CA PRO A 452 10.15 -15.27 6.22
C PRO A 452 9.29 -16.30 6.96
N GLN A 453 8.94 -16.01 8.21
CA GLN A 453 8.27 -16.94 9.14
C GLN A 453 6.75 -17.01 8.94
N THR A 454 6.29 -17.16 7.69
CA THR A 454 4.87 -17.03 7.31
C THR A 454 3.95 -18.01 8.04
N GLU A 455 4.37 -19.25 8.22
CA GLU A 455 3.61 -20.27 8.96
C GLU A 455 3.40 -19.88 10.43
N ALA A 456 4.43 -19.33 11.07
CA ALA A 456 4.34 -18.89 12.46
C ALA A 456 3.40 -17.69 12.60
N LEU A 457 3.43 -16.76 11.64
CA LEU A 457 2.54 -15.60 11.62
C LEU A 457 1.08 -16.00 11.41
N ASN A 458 0.82 -16.89 10.44
CA ASN A 458 -0.53 -17.43 10.21
C ASN A 458 -1.05 -18.24 11.40
N LYS A 459 -0.17 -18.95 12.12
CA LYS A 459 -0.54 -19.69 13.33
C LYS A 459 -0.88 -18.78 14.51
N GLU A 460 -0.14 -17.69 14.70
CA GLU A 460 -0.39 -16.71 15.77
C GLU A 460 -1.66 -15.89 15.51
N TYR A 461 -1.89 -15.47 14.27
CA TYR A 461 -2.98 -14.53 13.95
C TYR A 461 -4.22 -15.16 13.31
N GLY A 462 -4.09 -16.33 12.68
CA GLY A 462 -5.16 -17.13 12.10
C GLY A 462 -5.16 -17.22 10.57
N GLY A 463 -4.49 -16.31 9.86
CA GLY A 463 -4.50 -16.30 8.38
C GLY A 463 -5.92 -16.20 7.80
N TRP A 464 -6.26 -16.98 6.78
CA TRP A 464 -7.64 -17.10 6.29
C TRP A 464 -8.65 -17.67 7.31
N ASN A 465 -8.21 -18.22 8.45
CA ASN A 465 -9.10 -18.76 9.48
C ASN A 465 -9.54 -17.71 10.51
N ILE A 466 -9.14 -16.43 10.37
CA ILE A 466 -9.67 -15.37 11.24
C ILE A 466 -11.18 -15.20 11.08
N ARG A 467 -11.88 -14.97 12.20
CA ARG A 467 -13.34 -14.72 12.21
C ARG A 467 -13.73 -13.53 13.12
N PRO A 468 -13.08 -12.35 12.99
CA PRO A 468 -13.38 -11.22 13.85
C PRO A 468 -14.82 -10.72 13.63
N SER A 469 -15.61 -10.67 14.70
CA SER A 469 -16.95 -10.07 14.67
C SER A 469 -16.87 -8.55 14.51
N ASN A 470 -17.94 -7.92 14.01
CA ASN A 470 -17.99 -6.47 13.74
C ASN A 470 -16.91 -5.98 12.76
N THR A 471 -16.37 -6.87 11.91
CA THR A 471 -15.42 -6.52 10.85
C THR A 471 -16.10 -6.58 9.49
N PHE A 472 -15.90 -5.56 8.68
CA PHE A 472 -16.29 -5.51 7.27
C PHE A 472 -15.06 -5.66 6.39
N PHE A 473 -15.07 -6.66 5.51
CA PHE A 473 -13.99 -6.90 4.55
C PHE A 473 -14.38 -6.43 3.14
N THR A 474 -13.48 -5.73 2.46
CA THR A 474 -13.67 -5.29 1.06
C THR A 474 -12.45 -5.66 0.21
N GLY A 475 -12.61 -5.59 -1.10
CA GLY A 475 -11.52 -5.82 -2.06
C GLY A 475 -12.01 -5.73 -3.49
N GLY A 476 -11.10 -5.47 -4.42
CA GLY A 476 -11.39 -5.41 -5.85
C GLY A 476 -11.49 -6.78 -6.51
N GLU A 477 -12.34 -6.91 -7.52
CA GLU A 477 -12.48 -8.09 -8.37
C GLU A 477 -11.15 -8.53 -9.01
N PHE A 478 -10.33 -7.56 -9.41
CA PHE A 478 -9.02 -7.74 -10.04
C PHE A 478 -7.84 -7.39 -9.11
N ASP A 479 -8.09 -7.06 -7.83
CA ASP A 479 -7.05 -6.78 -6.85
C ASP A 479 -6.07 -7.97 -6.71
N PRO A 480 -4.77 -7.80 -7.04
CA PRO A 480 -3.78 -8.87 -6.93
C PRO A 480 -3.64 -9.49 -5.54
N TRP A 481 -4.01 -8.75 -4.48
CA TRP A 481 -3.95 -9.21 -3.09
C TRP A 481 -5.19 -9.98 -2.65
N ARG A 482 -6.28 -9.99 -3.44
CA ARG A 482 -7.55 -10.62 -3.05
C ARG A 482 -7.40 -12.11 -2.72
N THR A 483 -6.50 -12.81 -3.39
CA THR A 483 -6.25 -14.25 -3.18
C THR A 483 -5.75 -14.58 -1.77
N LEU A 484 -5.04 -13.65 -1.12
CA LEU A 484 -4.57 -13.77 0.27
C LEU A 484 -5.54 -13.15 1.30
N SER A 485 -6.66 -12.60 0.83
CA SER A 485 -7.66 -11.93 1.66
C SER A 485 -8.80 -12.85 2.08
N MET A 486 -9.65 -12.35 2.98
CA MET A 486 -10.93 -13.00 3.34
C MET A 486 -11.97 -13.01 2.21
N LEU A 487 -11.70 -12.36 1.07
CA LEU A 487 -12.53 -12.37 -0.15
C LEU A 487 -11.89 -13.20 -1.29
N THR A 488 -10.94 -14.07 -0.94
CA THR A 488 -10.44 -15.09 -1.85
C THR A 488 -11.58 -16.02 -2.29
N THR A 489 -11.45 -16.61 -3.48
CA THR A 489 -12.48 -17.46 -4.10
C THR A 489 -11.81 -18.69 -4.70
N GLU A 490 -12.35 -19.88 -4.39
CA GLU A 490 -11.76 -21.20 -4.64
C GLU A 490 -11.14 -21.34 -6.05
N ASP A 491 -11.91 -21.04 -7.12
CA ASP A 491 -11.49 -21.16 -8.53
C ASP A 491 -10.17 -20.45 -8.90
N ILE A 492 -9.75 -19.47 -8.10
CA ILE A 492 -8.59 -18.61 -8.36
C ILE A 492 -7.38 -19.02 -7.53
N ALA A 493 -7.60 -19.66 -6.39
CA ALA A 493 -6.55 -20.09 -5.47
C ALA A 493 -6.81 -21.55 -5.00
N PRO A 494 -7.08 -22.52 -5.90
CA PRO A 494 -7.61 -23.83 -5.52
C PRO A 494 -6.61 -24.71 -4.75
N GLU A 495 -5.32 -24.41 -4.83
CA GLU A 495 -4.25 -25.10 -4.08
C GLU A 495 -3.85 -24.35 -2.79
N VAL A 496 -4.50 -23.23 -2.48
CA VAL A 496 -4.05 -22.29 -1.45
C VAL A 496 -5.19 -21.81 -0.53
N ALA A 497 -6.29 -21.28 -1.08
CA ALA A 497 -7.42 -20.80 -0.30
C ALA A 497 -8.16 -21.95 0.43
N PRO A 498 -8.85 -21.69 1.56
CA PRO A 498 -9.57 -22.75 2.28
C PRO A 498 -10.94 -23.03 1.65
N ASP A 499 -11.22 -24.31 1.40
CA ASP A 499 -12.52 -24.79 0.93
C ASP A 499 -13.68 -24.39 1.84
N GLY A 500 -14.82 -24.04 1.23
CA GLY A 500 -16.10 -23.79 1.91
C GLY A 500 -16.26 -22.39 2.52
N ILE A 501 -15.28 -21.51 2.40
CA ILE A 501 -15.40 -20.11 2.83
C ILE A 501 -16.04 -19.28 1.71
N THR A 502 -17.11 -18.56 2.05
CA THR A 502 -17.79 -17.60 1.17
C THR A 502 -17.90 -16.24 1.84
N PHE A 503 -18.32 -15.21 1.09
CA PHE A 503 -18.60 -13.89 1.64
C PHE A 503 -20.05 -13.45 1.38
N SER A 504 -20.55 -12.52 2.20
CA SER A 504 -21.91 -12.01 2.11
C SER A 504 -21.99 -10.55 2.50
N THR A 505 -22.82 -9.79 1.78
CA THR A 505 -23.18 -8.40 2.10
C THR A 505 -24.27 -8.31 3.19
N LYS A 506 -24.77 -9.43 3.71
CA LYS A 506 -25.76 -9.44 4.80
C LYS A 506 -25.09 -9.07 6.12
N ILE A 507 -25.43 -7.90 6.66
CA ILE A 507 -24.92 -7.37 7.93
C ILE A 507 -25.22 -8.35 9.11
N PRO A 508 -24.21 -8.95 9.76
CA PRO A 508 -24.37 -9.78 10.96
C PRO A 508 -24.95 -9.01 12.14
N ASN A 509 -25.41 -9.70 13.19
CA ASN A 509 -25.67 -8.98 14.45
C ASN A 509 -24.34 -8.64 15.14
N CYS A 510 -24.36 -7.70 16.07
CA CYS A 510 -23.14 -7.35 16.81
C CYS A 510 -22.63 -8.55 17.61
N GLY A 511 -21.30 -8.76 17.57
CA GLY A 511 -20.61 -9.84 18.26
C GLY A 511 -20.67 -11.19 17.53
N GLU A 512 -21.58 -11.35 16.57
CA GLU A 512 -21.71 -12.57 15.77
C GLU A 512 -20.64 -12.64 14.67
N THR A 513 -20.25 -13.87 14.36
CA THR A 513 -19.37 -14.26 13.25
C THR A 513 -19.84 -15.64 12.75
N SER A 514 -19.53 -16.00 11.51
CA SER A 514 -19.88 -17.30 10.94
C SER A 514 -18.62 -18.03 10.47
N GLU A 515 -18.60 -19.35 10.63
CA GLU A 515 -17.46 -20.18 10.23
C GLU A 515 -17.30 -20.20 8.70
N ASP A 516 -18.41 -20.26 7.96
CA ASP A 516 -18.51 -20.39 6.50
C ASP A 516 -18.66 -19.06 5.73
N LYS A 517 -19.04 -17.96 6.40
CA LYS A 517 -19.41 -16.68 5.77
C LYS A 517 -18.78 -15.45 6.42
N VAL A 518 -17.96 -14.77 5.63
CA VAL A 518 -17.37 -13.47 5.93
C VAL A 518 -18.36 -12.35 5.60
N PHE A 519 -18.50 -11.35 6.47
CA PHE A 519 -19.22 -10.11 6.11
C PHE A 519 -18.32 -9.22 5.25
N GLY A 520 -18.70 -9.02 3.99
CA GLY A 520 -17.88 -8.26 3.07
C GLY A 520 -18.52 -7.93 1.72
N TYR A 521 -17.80 -7.15 0.92
CA TYR A 521 -18.24 -6.64 -0.37
C TYR A 521 -17.08 -6.70 -1.38
N LEU A 522 -17.30 -7.43 -2.49
CA LEU A 522 -16.38 -7.47 -3.63
C LEU A 522 -16.75 -6.34 -4.60
N LEU A 523 -15.83 -5.41 -4.83
CA LEU A 523 -16.02 -4.31 -5.77
C LEU A 523 -15.79 -4.80 -7.18
N LYS A 524 -16.78 -4.61 -8.05
CA LYS A 524 -16.68 -4.97 -9.48
C LYS A 524 -15.74 -4.04 -10.22
N ASP A 525 -15.06 -4.57 -11.25
CA ASP A 525 -14.25 -3.77 -12.18
C ASP A 525 -13.31 -2.80 -11.42
N SER A 526 -12.66 -3.34 -10.39
CA SER A 526 -11.94 -2.59 -9.36
C SER A 526 -10.72 -3.37 -8.88
N GLU A 527 -9.70 -2.63 -8.46
CA GLU A 527 -8.47 -3.16 -7.87
C GLU A 527 -8.36 -2.77 -6.39
N HIS A 528 -7.13 -2.61 -5.90
CA HIS A 528 -6.81 -2.53 -4.48
C HIS A 528 -7.31 -1.25 -3.80
N CYS A 529 -7.99 -1.39 -2.66
CA CYS A 529 -8.54 -0.29 -1.85
C CYS A 529 -9.46 0.69 -2.62
N TYR A 530 -10.13 0.24 -3.69
CA TYR A 530 -11.04 1.07 -4.50
C TYR A 530 -12.24 1.63 -3.70
N ASP A 531 -12.55 1.03 -2.56
CA ASP A 531 -13.54 1.52 -1.61
C ASP A 531 -13.07 2.71 -0.76
N PHE A 532 -11.80 3.10 -0.84
CA PHE A 532 -11.31 4.36 -0.29
C PHE A 532 -11.36 5.51 -1.30
N GLN A 533 -11.62 5.22 -2.59
CA GLN A 533 -11.82 6.25 -3.61
C GLN A 533 -13.15 7.01 -3.36
N GLY A 534 -13.04 8.26 -2.90
CA GLY A 534 -14.16 9.14 -2.54
C GLY A 534 -15.29 9.27 -3.58
N LEU A 535 -14.97 9.23 -4.89
CA LEU A 535 -15.95 9.34 -5.97
C LEU A 535 -16.32 8.00 -6.65
N SER A 536 -15.67 6.89 -6.31
CA SER A 536 -16.01 5.56 -6.85
C SER A 536 -17.45 5.16 -6.48
N THR A 537 -18.19 4.61 -7.44
CA THR A 537 -19.59 4.18 -7.22
C THR A 537 -19.66 2.89 -6.40
N GLU A 538 -18.88 1.87 -6.78
CA GLU A 538 -18.73 0.63 -6.00
C GLU A 538 -18.14 0.94 -4.62
N GLY A 539 -17.14 1.84 -4.56
CA GLY A 539 -16.58 2.29 -3.30
C GLY A 539 -17.59 3.00 -2.40
N LYS A 540 -18.46 3.84 -2.97
CA LYS A 540 -19.55 4.46 -2.21
C LYS A 540 -20.52 3.41 -1.67
N ALA A 541 -20.86 2.39 -2.46
CA ALA A 541 -21.74 1.30 -2.02
C ALA A 541 -21.14 0.53 -0.83
N ALA A 542 -19.85 0.18 -0.90
CA ALA A 542 -19.14 -0.45 0.21
C ALA A 542 -19.12 0.42 1.49
N ARG A 543 -18.80 1.72 1.36
CA ARG A 543 -18.78 2.66 2.50
C ARG A 543 -20.16 2.91 3.10
N ASP A 544 -21.22 2.93 2.30
CA ASP A 544 -22.60 3.06 2.79
C ASP A 544 -23.03 1.80 3.54
N LEU A 545 -22.70 0.61 3.03
CA LEU A 545 -22.92 -0.67 3.72
C LEU A 545 -22.16 -0.75 5.05
N PHE A 546 -20.93 -0.25 5.11
CA PHE A 546 -20.18 -0.13 6.37
C PHE A 546 -20.86 0.80 7.38
N LYS A 547 -21.34 1.98 6.95
CA LYS A 547 -22.05 2.92 7.82
C LYS A 547 -23.37 2.33 8.34
N GLU A 548 -24.10 1.58 7.52
CA GLU A 548 -25.30 0.85 7.95
C GLU A 548 -24.95 -0.23 8.99
N ALA A 549 -23.90 -1.02 8.73
CA ALA A 549 -23.41 -2.04 9.66
C ALA A 549 -22.98 -1.45 11.01
N LEU A 550 -22.16 -0.39 10.99
CA LEU A 550 -21.75 0.34 12.19
C LEU A 550 -22.96 0.90 12.95
N THR A 551 -23.95 1.47 12.24
CA THR A 551 -25.20 1.96 12.84
C THR A 551 -26.01 0.85 13.50
N LYS A 552 -26.09 -0.34 12.88
CA LYS A 552 -26.73 -1.54 13.47
C LYS A 552 -25.97 -2.05 14.69
N TRP A 553 -24.65 -1.98 14.68
CA TRP A 553 -23.82 -2.50 15.76
C TRP A 553 -23.75 -1.58 16.96
N LEU A 554 -23.56 -0.26 16.80
CA LEU A 554 -23.30 0.67 17.91
C LEU A 554 -24.22 0.54 19.15
N PRO A 555 -25.54 0.27 19.03
CA PRO A 555 -26.42 0.03 20.19
C PRO A 555 -26.02 -1.17 21.09
N CYS A 556 -25.17 -2.08 20.64
CA CYS A 556 -24.66 -3.18 21.46
C CYS A 556 -23.43 -2.79 22.32
N PHE A 557 -22.78 -1.65 22.03
CA PHE A 557 -21.62 -1.20 22.80
C PHE A 557 -22.04 -0.91 24.24
N LYS A 558 -21.31 -1.48 25.20
CA LYS A 558 -21.56 -1.32 26.62
C LYS A 558 -20.31 -0.74 27.27
N PRO A 559 -20.35 0.49 27.79
CA PRO A 559 -19.28 1.03 28.61
C PRO A 559 -18.92 0.07 29.75
N SER A 560 -17.63 -0.17 29.97
CA SER A 560 -17.15 -0.98 31.07
C SER A 560 -17.23 -0.18 32.37
N SER A 561 -17.65 -0.85 33.46
CA SER A 561 -17.84 -0.19 34.76
C SER A 561 -16.53 0.07 35.52
N SER A 562 -15.39 -0.39 35.00
CA SER A 562 -14.08 -0.15 35.59
C SER A 562 -13.54 1.21 35.16
N LYS A 563 -13.67 2.22 36.04
CA LYS A 563 -12.86 3.44 35.94
C LYS A 563 -11.39 3.04 36.00
N ALA A 564 -10.71 3.05 34.87
CA ALA A 564 -9.25 3.04 34.85
C ALA A 564 -8.78 4.27 35.65
N SER A 565 -7.93 4.05 36.66
CA SER A 565 -7.40 5.14 37.48
C SER A 565 -6.58 6.08 36.61
N MET A 566 -7.12 7.27 36.35
CA MET A 566 -6.44 8.32 35.59
C MET A 566 -5.06 8.60 36.17
N VAL A 567 -4.02 8.20 35.45
CA VAL A 567 -2.67 8.72 35.69
C VAL A 567 -2.68 10.15 35.17
N ASN A 568 -2.74 11.12 36.09
CA ASN A 568 -2.69 12.54 35.75
C ASN A 568 -1.32 12.91 35.17
N VAL A 569 -1.15 12.72 33.85
CA VAL A 569 -0.05 13.31 33.09
C VAL A 569 -0.28 14.83 33.07
N THR A 570 0.37 15.52 34.00
CA THR A 570 0.17 16.97 34.15
C THR A 570 0.69 17.74 32.93
N GLN A 571 0.04 18.86 32.62
CA GLN A 571 0.35 19.77 31.50
C GLN A 571 1.84 20.22 31.42
N ALA A 572 2.63 20.01 32.47
CA ALA A 572 4.04 20.39 32.56
C ALA A 572 5.00 19.56 31.69
N GLU A 573 4.60 18.37 31.22
CA GLU A 573 5.46 17.50 30.40
C GLU A 573 5.34 17.82 28.90
N ILE A 574 4.13 18.17 28.43
CA ILE A 574 3.85 18.51 27.03
C ILE A 574 4.66 19.74 26.56
N THR A 575 4.88 20.72 27.44
CA THR A 575 5.53 21.99 27.07
C THR A 575 7.07 21.95 27.11
N LYS A 576 7.69 20.93 27.73
CA LYS A 576 9.16 20.86 27.88
C LYS A 576 9.90 20.35 26.64
N GLY A 577 9.22 19.62 25.74
CA GLY A 577 9.82 19.17 24.48
C GLY A 577 10.08 20.29 23.46
N ALA A 578 9.41 21.45 23.60
CA ALA A 578 9.41 22.51 22.59
C ALA A 578 10.50 23.59 22.75
N VAL A 579 11.29 23.58 23.84
CA VAL A 579 12.19 24.70 24.20
C VAL A 579 13.62 24.24 24.54
N MET A 580 14.20 23.34 23.71
CA MET A 580 15.62 22.94 23.84
C MET A 580 16.41 22.90 22.51
N TRP A 581 15.86 23.41 21.41
CA TRP A 581 16.58 23.54 20.12
C TRP A 581 16.58 24.98 19.63
N GLY A 582 17.52 25.77 20.18
CA GLY A 582 17.62 27.20 19.87
C GLY A 582 18.87 27.89 20.44
N LYS A 583 20.06 27.33 20.18
CA LYS A 583 21.40 27.99 20.12
C LYS A 583 22.54 26.98 20.24
N ARG A 584 23.27 26.73 19.14
CA ARG A 584 24.71 26.41 19.11
C ARG A 584 25.32 26.89 17.79
N GLU A 585 25.69 28.16 17.74
CA GLU A 585 26.79 28.63 16.89
C GLU A 585 28.03 28.79 17.78
N GLY A 586 29.22 28.45 17.27
CA GLY A 586 30.45 28.51 18.06
C GLY A 586 31.56 27.59 17.54
N TYR A 587 32.07 27.88 16.34
CA TYR A 587 33.35 27.33 15.89
C TYR A 587 34.48 27.86 16.79
N GLN A 588 35.36 26.99 17.30
CA GLN A 588 36.69 27.43 17.74
C GLN A 588 37.75 26.36 17.45
N MET A 589 38.91 26.83 17.00
CA MET A 589 39.99 26.03 16.42
C MET A 589 40.83 25.33 17.50
N TRP A 590 41.38 24.18 17.16
CA TRP A 590 42.41 23.51 17.96
C TRP A 590 43.78 24.14 17.71
N SER A 591 44.54 24.31 18.79
CA SER A 591 45.99 24.50 18.79
C SER A 591 46.57 23.74 19.98
N GLY A 592 47.39 22.72 19.72
CA GLY A 592 47.91 21.78 20.71
C GLY A 592 48.22 20.44 20.06
#